data_AF-A0A9R0NWT3-F1
#
_entry.id   AF-A0A9R0NWT3-F1
#
_cell.length_a   1.000
_cell.length_b   1.000
_cell.length_c   1.000
_cell.angle_alpha   90.00
_cell.angle_beta   90.00
_cell.angle_gamma   90.00
#
_symmetry.space_group_name_H-M   'P 1'
#
loop_
_entity.id
_entity.type
_entity.pdbx_description
1 polymer ?
#
loop_
_entity_poly.entity_id
_entity_poly.type
_entity_poly.pdbx_seq_one_letter_code
_entity_poly.pdbx_strand_id
1 'polypeptide(L)'
;MVALALPALVALAGTSQAAAQGPCDIYAAGGTPCVAAHSTTRALFASYSGPLYQVQRTSDSAVRDIGLLSAGGVADAAAQDSFCAGTVCTITRVYDQTGSSGNTLVYQGPGGTGGADTAAVATTEAMTVGGHKAYALYIKPGNSYFAGGSGVPTGSSPEGEYMVTSGTHVNNGCCFDYGNTETDHRADGNGAMDAINFGTECWFGGCSGTGPWVQADLENGLFAGGSKAWNPNQVAQTSPFVTAMLKNSGTTQMALQGANAQSGSLTKFYGGALPSGYNPMHKQGAIILGSGGDCCQTNRNDSAGTFYEGAMVKGYPSDATDAAVQANIAAAGYATGTPFTAGAKVSLQATTSCCTNDYLQHDTGDDRVVIAPVTAGSSATDKADATWIIRPGLADGTCLSFESANAAGSYLRHYAFQLHLTPKDGTAQFAADATFCPQPGNSGTGYSFQSVNYPAKYIRHYASTAYIASNGGTNAWDTTSLWRADTTWLAATPWS
;
A
#
# COMPACT_ATOMS: atom_id res chain seq x y z
N MET A 1 -62.33 -34.05 10.12
CA MET A 1 -61.16 -33.48 9.41
C MET A 1 -60.51 -32.47 10.34
N VAL A 2 -59.39 -32.84 10.97
CA VAL A 2 -58.62 -31.96 11.85
C VAL A 2 -57.38 -31.55 11.05
N ALA A 3 -57.21 -30.25 10.81
CA ALA A 3 -56.10 -29.69 10.08
C ALA A 3 -54.90 -29.47 11.02
N LEU A 4 -53.75 -30.05 10.66
CA LEU A 4 -52.46 -29.81 11.32
C LEU A 4 -51.89 -28.46 10.85
N ALA A 5 -51.57 -27.58 11.79
CA ALA A 5 -50.76 -26.38 11.53
C ALA A 5 -49.31 -26.66 11.97
N LEU A 6 -48.36 -26.59 11.05
CA LEU A 6 -46.91 -26.55 11.36
C LEU A 6 -46.49 -25.11 11.70
N PRO A 7 -45.68 -24.87 12.73
CA PRO A 7 -45.07 -23.56 12.95
C PRO A 7 -43.83 -23.41 12.05
N ALA A 8 -43.77 -22.29 11.34
CA ALA A 8 -42.58 -21.86 10.60
C ALA A 8 -41.50 -21.37 11.57
N LEU A 9 -40.31 -21.95 11.53
CA LEU A 9 -39.13 -21.43 12.20
C LEU A 9 -38.66 -20.18 11.45
N VAL A 10 -38.83 -19.01 12.06
CA VAL A 10 -38.20 -17.77 11.61
C VAL A 10 -36.74 -17.80 12.07
N ALA A 11 -35.82 -18.02 11.14
CA ALA A 11 -34.40 -17.82 11.40
C ALA A 11 -34.13 -16.32 11.53
N LEU A 12 -33.98 -15.85 12.78
CA LEU A 12 -33.43 -14.52 13.06
C LEU A 12 -31.97 -14.54 12.64
N ALA A 13 -31.63 -13.80 11.58
CA ALA A 13 -30.26 -13.53 11.20
C ALA A 13 -29.53 -12.91 12.40
N GLY A 14 -28.51 -13.63 12.89
CA GLY A 14 -27.68 -13.17 13.99
C GLY A 14 -27.00 -11.84 13.63
N THR A 15 -27.07 -10.90 14.55
CA THR A 15 -26.30 -9.65 14.52
C THR A 15 -24.80 -9.96 14.55
N SER A 16 -24.09 -9.49 13.53
CA SER A 16 -22.64 -9.25 13.40
C SER A 16 -21.73 -9.71 14.58
N GLN A 17 -21.02 -10.82 14.38
CA GLN A 17 -19.91 -11.27 15.23
C GLN A 17 -18.53 -10.72 14.79
N ALA A 18 -18.50 -9.80 13.81
CA ALA A 18 -17.26 -9.40 13.14
C ALA A 18 -16.33 -8.47 13.95
N ALA A 19 -16.74 -7.99 15.14
CA ALA A 19 -15.94 -7.12 16.00
C ALA A 19 -15.16 -7.84 17.12
N ALA A 20 -15.21 -9.18 17.18
CA ALA A 20 -14.66 -9.94 18.33
C ALA A 20 -13.33 -10.67 18.07
N GLN A 21 -12.85 -10.73 16.83
CA GLN A 21 -11.68 -11.51 16.43
C GLN A 21 -10.84 -10.78 15.38
N GLY A 22 -9.52 -10.84 15.49
CA GLY A 22 -8.58 -10.50 14.42
C GLY A 22 -8.21 -11.73 13.57
N PRO A 23 -7.47 -11.55 12.46
CA PRO A 23 -6.99 -12.65 11.61
C PRO A 23 -6.33 -13.80 12.38
N CYS A 24 -5.49 -13.49 13.37
CA CYS A 24 -4.79 -14.52 14.13
C CYS A 24 -5.66 -15.27 15.14
N ASP A 25 -6.75 -14.65 15.62
CA ASP A 25 -7.76 -15.35 16.42
C ASP A 25 -8.53 -16.37 15.56
N ILE A 26 -8.84 -16.00 14.30
CA ILE A 26 -9.51 -16.86 13.33
C ILE A 26 -8.62 -18.05 12.97
N TYR A 27 -7.34 -17.79 12.71
CA TYR A 27 -6.35 -18.84 12.45
C TYR A 27 -6.20 -19.81 13.63
N ALA A 28 -6.13 -19.29 14.86
CA ALA A 28 -6.09 -20.12 16.05
C ALA A 28 -7.36 -20.98 16.21
N ALA A 29 -8.55 -20.39 15.98
CA ALA A 29 -9.82 -21.13 15.99
C ALA A 29 -9.89 -22.22 14.90
N GLY A 30 -9.23 -21.98 13.77
CA GLY A 30 -9.08 -22.94 12.66
C GLY A 30 -8.02 -24.03 12.89
N GLY A 31 -7.34 -24.04 14.03
CA GLY A 31 -6.32 -25.04 14.36
C GLY A 31 -4.95 -24.80 13.73
N THR A 32 -4.72 -23.64 13.13
CA THR A 32 -3.44 -23.24 12.51
C THR A 32 -3.01 -21.88 13.05
N PRO A 33 -2.54 -21.77 14.30
CA PRO A 33 -2.28 -20.49 14.95
C PRO A 33 -1.12 -19.73 14.29
N CYS A 34 -1.19 -18.41 14.35
CA CYS A 34 -0.10 -17.53 13.93
C CYS A 34 1.17 -17.81 14.72
N VAL A 35 2.30 -17.87 14.01
CA VAL A 35 3.66 -17.88 14.56
C VAL A 35 4.35 -16.54 14.38
N ALA A 36 3.91 -15.73 13.42
CA ALA A 36 4.33 -14.36 13.23
C ALA A 36 3.16 -13.51 12.69
N ALA A 37 3.02 -12.28 13.16
CA ALA A 37 1.91 -11.39 12.85
C ALA A 37 2.41 -9.94 12.76
N HIS A 38 2.45 -9.39 11.54
CA HIS A 38 3.04 -8.08 11.25
C HIS A 38 2.01 -7.14 10.63
N SER A 39 1.97 -5.89 11.09
CA SER A 39 1.12 -4.86 10.48
C SER A 39 1.60 -3.48 10.89
N THR A 40 1.58 -2.52 9.96
CA THR A 40 1.72 -1.09 10.30
C THR A 40 0.37 -0.40 10.42
N THR A 41 -0.72 -1.12 10.19
CA THR A 41 -2.05 -0.53 9.99
C THR A 41 -3.03 -0.85 11.11
N ARG A 42 -3.07 -2.10 11.61
CA ARG A 42 -4.00 -2.51 12.67
C ARG A 42 -3.49 -3.72 13.47
N ALA A 43 -4.14 -3.99 14.59
CA ALA A 43 -3.94 -5.22 15.33
C ALA A 43 -4.49 -6.44 14.57
N LEU A 44 -3.77 -7.57 14.65
CA LEU A 44 -4.15 -8.86 14.07
C LEU A 44 -4.76 -9.84 15.08
N PHE A 45 -4.76 -9.46 16.36
CA PHE A 45 -5.51 -10.11 17.44
C PHE A 45 -6.42 -9.09 18.10
N ALA A 46 -7.64 -9.51 18.46
CA ALA A 46 -8.62 -8.65 19.11
C ALA A 46 -8.14 -8.10 20.46
N SER A 47 -7.29 -8.83 21.18
CA SER A 47 -6.75 -8.42 22.48
C SER A 47 -5.40 -7.71 22.40
N TYR A 48 -4.80 -7.56 21.21
CA TYR A 48 -3.46 -6.97 21.10
C TYR A 48 -3.51 -5.47 21.43
N SER A 49 -2.66 -5.03 22.36
CA SER A 49 -2.55 -3.64 22.80
C SER A 49 -1.11 -3.12 22.79
N GLY A 50 -0.20 -3.86 22.15
CA GLY A 50 1.21 -3.51 22.05
C GLY A 50 1.51 -2.56 20.88
N PRO A 51 2.80 -2.20 20.70
CA PRO A 51 3.23 -1.41 19.54
C PRO A 51 3.12 -2.21 18.25
N LEU A 52 2.76 -1.56 17.15
CA LEU A 52 2.70 -2.17 15.81
C LEU A 52 4.04 -2.05 15.07
N TYR A 53 4.67 -0.88 15.14
CA TYR A 53 5.94 -0.62 14.46
C TYR A 53 6.73 0.50 15.15
N GLN A 54 7.99 0.66 14.78
CA GLN A 54 8.87 1.72 15.28
C GLN A 54 9.24 2.67 14.15
N VAL A 55 9.12 3.97 14.42
CA VAL A 55 9.66 5.03 13.55
C VAL A 55 10.92 5.64 14.15
N GLN A 56 11.87 6.02 13.28
CA GLN A 56 13.05 6.80 13.64
C GLN A 56 13.03 8.12 12.87
N ARG A 57 13.18 9.24 13.57
CA ARG A 57 13.24 10.56 12.92
C ARG A 57 14.68 10.94 12.56
N THR A 58 14.88 11.45 11.34
CA THR A 58 16.20 11.78 10.81
C THR A 58 16.85 12.99 11.50
N SER A 59 16.05 13.88 12.10
CA SER A 59 16.54 15.12 12.73
C SER A 59 17.52 14.88 13.89
N ASP A 60 17.31 13.83 14.68
CA ASP A 60 18.09 13.56 15.90
C ASP A 60 18.21 12.06 16.24
N SER A 61 17.83 11.18 15.30
CA SER A 61 17.85 9.73 15.44
C SER A 61 16.98 9.16 16.57
N ALA A 62 16.11 9.97 17.19
CA ALA A 62 15.19 9.47 18.20
C ALA A 62 14.19 8.49 17.58
N VAL A 63 13.74 7.53 18.38
CA VAL A 63 12.77 6.51 17.99
C VAL A 63 11.46 6.66 18.74
N ARG A 64 10.37 6.23 18.12
CA ARG A 64 9.05 6.15 18.72
C ARG A 64 8.34 4.89 18.25
N ASP A 65 7.81 4.14 19.19
CA ASP A 65 6.91 3.04 18.88
C ASP A 65 5.50 3.59 18.65
N ILE A 66 4.86 3.14 17.57
CA ILE A 66 3.50 3.50 17.21
C ILE A 66 2.58 2.37 17.67
N GLY A 67 1.72 2.70 18.63
CA GLY A 67 0.71 1.80 19.18
C GLY A 67 -0.61 1.88 18.43
N LEU A 68 -1.67 1.53 19.14
CA LEU A 68 -3.03 1.46 18.63
C LEU A 68 -3.91 2.54 19.29
N LEU A 69 -4.96 2.96 18.60
CA LEU A 69 -6.01 3.81 19.16
C LEU A 69 -6.77 3.12 20.32
N SER A 70 -6.88 1.79 20.25
CA SER A 70 -7.43 0.92 21.31
C SER A 70 -6.96 -0.53 21.08
N ALA A 71 -7.09 -1.39 22.08
CA ALA A 71 -6.74 -2.81 21.92
C ALA A 71 -7.55 -3.45 20.78
N GLY A 72 -6.88 -4.21 19.91
CA GLY A 72 -7.48 -4.80 18.71
C GLY A 72 -7.78 -3.79 17.58
N GLY A 73 -7.43 -2.51 17.76
CA GLY A 73 -7.83 -1.42 16.88
C GLY A 73 -6.86 -1.10 15.73
N VAL A 74 -6.96 0.14 15.24
CA VAL A 74 -6.12 0.71 14.18
C VAL A 74 -4.90 1.44 14.78
N ALA A 75 -3.81 1.54 14.04
CA ALA A 75 -2.61 2.28 14.40
C ALA A 75 -2.92 3.74 14.82
N ASP A 76 -2.21 4.26 15.82
CA ASP A 76 -2.27 5.67 16.20
C ASP A 76 -1.40 6.53 15.27
N ALA A 77 -1.93 6.81 14.08
CA ALA A 77 -1.25 7.66 13.09
C ALA A 77 -0.99 9.09 13.59
N ALA A 78 -1.80 9.61 14.51
CA ALA A 78 -1.61 10.95 15.07
C ALA A 78 -0.35 11.04 15.94
N ALA A 79 0.00 9.95 16.65
CA ALA A 79 1.27 9.85 17.36
C ALA A 79 2.48 9.89 16.41
N GLN A 80 2.39 9.21 15.24
CA GLN A 80 3.43 9.30 14.22
C GLN A 80 3.52 10.72 13.66
N ASP A 81 2.40 11.32 13.25
CA ASP A 81 2.35 12.68 12.68
C ASP A 81 3.02 13.69 13.63
N SER A 82 2.70 13.61 14.91
CA SER A 82 3.26 14.49 15.95
C SER A 82 4.76 14.26 16.14
N PHE A 83 5.20 13.00 16.13
CA PHE A 83 6.62 12.65 16.31
C PHE A 83 7.50 13.05 15.12
N CYS A 84 6.95 12.93 13.92
CA CYS A 84 7.64 13.18 12.64
C CYS A 84 7.49 14.62 12.14
N ALA A 85 6.80 15.49 12.88
CA ALA A 85 6.58 16.87 12.48
C ALA A 85 7.90 17.61 12.19
N GLY A 86 8.00 18.21 11.00
CA GLY A 86 9.17 18.99 10.58
C GLY A 86 10.42 18.18 10.23
N THR A 87 10.31 16.86 10.07
CA THR A 87 11.43 15.98 9.69
C THR A 87 10.95 14.76 8.90
N VAL A 88 11.89 13.95 8.42
CA VAL A 88 11.60 12.66 7.80
C VAL A 88 11.63 11.59 8.89
N CYS A 89 10.66 10.68 8.84
CA CYS A 89 10.68 9.44 9.63
C CYS A 89 10.82 8.23 8.72
N THR A 90 11.53 7.23 9.18
CA THR A 90 11.59 5.90 8.55
C THR A 90 11.08 4.83 9.50
N ILE A 91 10.49 3.76 8.97
CA ILE A 91 10.02 2.61 9.75
C ILE A 91 11.20 1.66 9.93
N THR A 92 11.74 1.55 11.13
CA THR A 92 12.93 0.71 11.41
C THR A 92 12.57 -0.69 11.88
N ARG A 93 11.35 -0.88 12.42
CA ARG A 93 10.85 -2.18 12.87
C ARG A 93 9.36 -2.33 12.58
N VAL A 94 8.92 -3.53 12.25
CA VAL A 94 7.52 -3.95 12.31
C VAL A 94 7.42 -5.07 13.35
N TYR A 95 6.72 -4.81 14.44
CA TYR A 95 6.67 -5.72 15.58
C TYR A 95 5.82 -6.94 15.30
N ASP A 96 6.26 -8.08 15.82
CA ASP A 96 5.48 -9.31 15.84
C ASP A 96 4.45 -9.27 16.98
N GLN A 97 3.18 -9.34 16.62
CA GLN A 97 2.06 -9.29 17.57
C GLN A 97 1.83 -10.62 18.30
N THR A 98 2.45 -11.73 17.88
CA THR A 98 2.33 -13.01 18.59
C THR A 98 3.05 -13.03 19.94
N GLY A 99 3.87 -12.01 20.22
CA GLY A 99 4.68 -11.90 21.44
C GLY A 99 6.02 -12.64 21.36
N SER A 100 6.38 -13.20 20.21
CA SER A 100 7.69 -13.81 19.97
C SER A 100 8.73 -12.74 19.63
N SER A 101 9.71 -12.53 20.52
CA SER A 101 10.75 -11.52 20.29
C SER A 101 11.64 -11.81 19.08
N GLY A 102 11.65 -13.04 18.56
CA GLY A 102 12.49 -13.47 17.43
C GLY A 102 11.91 -13.17 16.04
N ASN A 103 10.65 -12.74 15.96
CA ASN A 103 9.95 -12.55 14.68
C ASN A 103 9.75 -11.07 14.31
N THR A 104 10.15 -10.12 15.15
CA THR A 104 10.07 -8.69 14.80
C THR A 104 10.94 -8.40 13.57
N LEU A 105 10.32 -7.92 12.50
CA LEU A 105 10.97 -7.53 11.26
C LEU A 105 11.77 -6.25 11.47
N VAL A 106 13.06 -6.27 11.13
CA VAL A 106 13.98 -5.12 11.21
C VAL A 106 14.54 -4.84 9.82
N TYR A 107 14.66 -3.56 9.46
CA TYR A 107 15.22 -3.22 8.14
C TYR A 107 16.68 -3.70 8.01
N GLN A 108 17.07 -4.18 6.83
CA GLN A 108 18.34 -4.91 6.62
C GLN A 108 19.59 -4.03 6.40
N GLY A 109 19.57 -2.78 6.86
CA GLY A 109 20.61 -1.79 6.51
C GLY A 109 22.01 -1.99 7.11
N PRO A 110 22.88 -0.97 7.05
CA PRO A 110 24.30 -1.09 7.42
C PRO A 110 24.47 -1.51 8.88
N GLY A 111 24.97 -2.73 9.12
CA GLY A 111 25.12 -3.34 10.44
C GLY A 111 24.23 -4.57 10.69
N GLY A 112 23.32 -4.90 9.76
CA GLY A 112 22.69 -6.23 9.64
C GLY A 112 23.60 -7.23 8.89
N THR A 113 23.01 -8.13 8.11
CA THR A 113 23.70 -9.16 7.28
C THR A 113 24.41 -8.64 6.04
N GLY A 114 24.65 -7.32 5.93
CA GLY A 114 25.58 -6.73 4.95
C GLY A 114 24.94 -5.96 3.79
N GLY A 115 23.66 -5.57 3.90
CA GLY A 115 22.94 -4.84 2.86
C GLY A 115 23.18 -3.32 2.83
N ALA A 116 23.12 -2.74 1.63
CA ALA A 116 23.00 -1.29 1.39
C ALA A 116 21.55 -0.78 1.56
N ASP A 117 20.63 -1.64 2.00
CA ASP A 117 19.23 -1.32 2.17
C ASP A 117 19.01 -0.19 3.18
N THR A 118 18.01 0.62 2.90
CA THR A 118 17.56 1.69 3.78
C THR A 118 16.20 1.34 4.38
N ALA A 119 15.83 1.98 5.47
CA ALA A 119 14.49 1.86 6.02
C ALA A 119 13.47 2.63 5.16
N ALA A 120 12.27 2.09 5.00
CA ALA A 120 11.18 2.75 4.27
C ALA A 120 10.74 4.04 4.96
N VAL A 121 10.41 5.09 4.18
CA VAL A 121 9.90 6.36 4.70
C VAL A 121 8.47 6.18 5.22
N ALA A 122 8.24 6.54 6.47
CA ALA A 122 7.03 6.24 7.24
C ALA A 122 5.77 7.00 6.78
N THR A 123 5.93 8.03 5.95
CA THR A 123 4.84 8.91 5.49
C THR A 123 4.59 8.83 3.99
N THR A 124 5.19 7.88 3.28
CA THR A 124 5.08 7.79 1.82
C THR A 124 3.65 7.51 1.36
N GLU A 125 2.95 6.61 2.05
CA GLU A 125 1.58 6.24 1.75
C GLU A 125 0.74 6.20 3.02
N ALA A 126 -0.34 6.97 3.03
CA ALA A 126 -1.36 6.94 4.07
C ALA A 126 -2.67 6.40 3.49
N MET A 127 -3.40 5.65 4.29
CA MET A 127 -4.73 5.15 3.96
C MET A 127 -5.66 5.26 5.16
N THR A 128 -6.91 4.82 4.99
CA THR A 128 -7.82 4.61 6.11
C THR A 128 -8.13 3.14 6.31
N VAL A 129 -8.25 2.73 7.57
CA VAL A 129 -8.75 1.42 8.01
C VAL A 129 -9.88 1.70 8.98
N GLY A 130 -11.10 1.24 8.69
CA GLY A 130 -12.27 1.53 9.49
C GLY A 130 -12.56 3.03 9.64
N GLY A 131 -12.16 3.84 8.64
CA GLY A 131 -12.26 5.30 8.68
C GLY A 131 -11.17 6.02 9.48
N HIS A 132 -10.25 5.31 10.13
CA HIS A 132 -9.11 5.88 10.85
C HIS A 132 -7.87 5.91 9.97
N LYS A 133 -7.12 7.02 9.99
CA LYS A 133 -5.85 7.16 9.28
C LYS A 133 -4.83 6.14 9.78
N ALA A 134 -4.13 5.51 8.84
CA ALA A 134 -3.01 4.62 9.08
C ALA A 134 -1.93 4.83 8.01
N TYR A 135 -0.73 4.29 8.23
CA TYR A 135 0.39 4.37 7.29
C TYR A 135 0.80 2.98 6.81
N ALA A 136 1.13 2.88 5.52
CA ALA A 136 1.64 1.66 4.92
C ALA A 136 3.14 1.52 5.19
N LEU A 137 3.64 0.28 5.11
CA LEU A 137 5.04 0.05 4.84
C LEU A 137 5.28 0.11 3.31
N TYR A 138 5.63 1.29 2.82
CA TYR A 138 5.90 1.53 1.40
C TYR A 138 7.35 1.18 1.05
N ILE A 139 7.56 0.07 0.36
CA ILE A 139 8.88 -0.50 0.05
C ILE A 139 9.29 -0.13 -1.37
N LYS A 140 10.39 0.63 -1.48
CA LYS A 140 11.05 0.94 -2.76
C LYS A 140 12.23 -0.01 -2.97
N PRO A 141 12.79 -0.08 -4.20
CA PRO A 141 14.05 -0.79 -4.42
C PRO A 141 15.11 -0.31 -3.41
N GLY A 142 15.80 -1.25 -2.78
CA GLY A 142 16.70 -1.00 -1.66
C GLY A 142 16.04 -0.80 -0.30
N ASN A 143 14.78 -1.23 -0.11
CA ASN A 143 14.15 -1.38 1.21
C ASN A 143 13.76 -2.84 1.43
N SER A 144 14.20 -3.44 2.52
CA SER A 144 13.73 -4.76 2.95
C SER A 144 13.85 -4.93 4.45
N TYR A 145 13.13 -5.94 4.96
CA TYR A 145 13.08 -6.26 6.37
C TYR A 145 13.26 -7.77 6.57
N PHE A 146 13.88 -8.13 7.68
CA PHE A 146 14.20 -9.50 8.01
C PHE A 146 13.98 -9.78 9.50
N ALA A 147 13.63 -11.01 9.83
CA ALA A 147 13.68 -11.55 11.17
C ALA A 147 14.31 -12.94 11.18
N GLY A 148 15.14 -13.22 12.19
CA GLY A 148 15.83 -14.52 12.29
C GLY A 148 14.91 -15.71 12.57
N GLY A 149 13.66 -15.46 12.96
CA GLY A 149 12.65 -16.50 13.12
C GLY A 149 12.69 -17.19 14.47
N SER A 150 11.52 -17.43 15.05
CA SER A 150 11.32 -18.20 16.27
C SER A 150 9.95 -18.88 16.23
N GLY A 151 9.96 -20.21 16.16
CA GLY A 151 8.74 -21.01 16.05
C GLY A 151 8.12 -21.07 14.65
N VAL A 152 8.72 -20.40 13.66
CA VAL A 152 8.35 -20.48 12.24
C VAL A 152 8.62 -21.91 11.73
N PRO A 153 7.71 -22.50 10.92
CA PRO A 153 7.89 -23.85 10.37
C PRO A 153 9.20 -24.03 9.60
N THR A 154 9.89 -25.16 9.86
CA THR A 154 11.13 -25.54 9.17
C THR A 154 11.02 -26.92 8.53
N GLY A 155 11.96 -27.24 7.66
CA GLY A 155 11.98 -28.49 6.92
C GLY A 155 10.72 -28.62 6.05
N SER A 156 10.07 -29.77 6.15
CA SER A 156 8.81 -30.07 5.48
C SER A 156 7.58 -29.81 6.36
N SER A 157 7.72 -29.07 7.46
CA SER A 157 6.58 -28.71 8.31
C SER A 157 5.56 -27.87 7.52
N PRO A 158 4.25 -28.13 7.67
CA PRO A 158 3.23 -27.37 6.97
C PRO A 158 3.12 -25.95 7.53
N GLU A 159 2.87 -24.99 6.64
CA GLU A 159 2.60 -23.60 6.98
C GLU A 159 1.60 -22.95 6.04
N GLY A 160 1.12 -21.79 6.43
CA GLY A 160 0.36 -20.89 5.59
C GLY A 160 0.65 -19.46 5.94
N GLU A 161 0.35 -18.57 5.02
CA GLU A 161 0.66 -17.16 5.12
C GLU A 161 -0.30 -16.33 4.30
N TYR A 162 -0.50 -15.10 4.76
CA TYR A 162 -1.19 -14.07 3.99
C TYR A 162 -0.46 -12.75 4.10
N MET A 163 -0.61 -11.91 3.08
CA MET A 163 -0.37 -10.48 3.18
C MET A 163 -1.46 -9.69 2.48
N VAL A 164 -1.75 -8.51 3.01
CA VAL A 164 -2.46 -7.45 2.30
C VAL A 164 -1.41 -6.52 1.71
N THR A 165 -1.43 -6.40 0.38
CA THR A 165 -0.46 -5.64 -0.43
C THR A 165 -1.17 -4.72 -1.42
N SER A 166 -0.42 -3.86 -2.14
CA SER A 166 -0.98 -2.99 -3.17
C SER A 166 -0.88 -3.62 -4.57
N GLY A 167 -2.00 -3.75 -5.28
CA GLY A 167 -2.02 -4.12 -6.69
C GLY A 167 -1.56 -3.01 -7.64
N THR A 168 -1.22 -1.83 -7.11
CA THR A 168 -0.89 -0.63 -7.89
C THR A 168 0.53 -0.09 -7.65
N HIS A 169 1.16 -0.45 -6.52
CA HIS A 169 2.57 -0.18 -6.27
C HIS A 169 3.34 -1.50 -6.39
N VAL A 170 3.84 -1.78 -7.60
CA VAL A 170 4.56 -3.02 -7.95
C VAL A 170 5.59 -2.73 -9.03
N ASN A 171 6.58 -3.60 -9.17
CA ASN A 171 7.46 -3.62 -10.33
C ASN A 171 7.77 -5.08 -10.77
N ASN A 172 8.85 -5.28 -11.54
CA ASN A 172 9.32 -6.60 -11.97
C ASN A 172 10.73 -6.93 -11.41
N GLY A 173 11.13 -6.25 -10.33
CA GLY A 173 12.43 -6.44 -9.71
C GLY A 173 12.36 -7.51 -8.64
N CYS A 174 13.32 -8.44 -8.65
CA CYS A 174 13.32 -9.52 -7.67
C CYS A 174 13.70 -9.01 -6.27
N CYS A 175 12.97 -9.40 -5.23
CA CYS A 175 11.63 -10.05 -5.29
C CYS A 175 10.76 -9.46 -4.19
N PHE A 176 9.52 -9.05 -4.47
CA PHE A 176 8.66 -8.49 -3.42
C PHE A 176 7.98 -9.61 -2.64
N ASP A 177 8.73 -10.19 -1.69
CA ASP A 177 8.29 -11.37 -0.96
C ASP A 177 7.87 -11.04 0.48
N TYR A 178 6.97 -11.87 1.02
CA TYR A 178 6.69 -11.97 2.46
C TYR A 178 6.51 -13.44 2.82
N GLY A 179 7.35 -13.95 3.72
CA GLY A 179 7.24 -15.34 4.16
C GLY A 179 8.53 -15.98 4.62
N ASN A 180 8.58 -17.31 4.53
CA ASN A 180 9.67 -18.14 5.01
C ASN A 180 10.90 -18.03 4.10
N THR A 181 12.06 -17.78 4.70
CA THR A 181 13.33 -17.65 3.96
C THR A 181 14.48 -18.34 4.69
N GLU A 182 15.63 -18.35 4.04
CA GLU A 182 16.91 -18.81 4.54
C GLU A 182 17.44 -17.96 5.69
N THR A 183 18.11 -18.61 6.62
CA THR A 183 18.59 -17.95 7.86
C THR A 183 19.87 -17.16 7.66
N ASP A 184 20.64 -17.47 6.62
CA ASP A 184 21.96 -16.88 6.35
C ASP A 184 22.00 -16.01 5.08
N HIS A 185 20.82 -15.75 4.50
CA HIS A 185 20.59 -14.91 3.33
C HIS A 185 21.29 -15.45 2.08
N ARG A 186 21.38 -16.78 1.96
CA ARG A 186 21.87 -17.49 0.77
C ARG A 186 20.73 -18.22 0.10
N ALA A 187 20.77 -18.24 -1.23
CA ALA A 187 20.02 -19.19 -2.03
C ALA A 187 20.53 -20.62 -1.73
N ASP A 188 19.79 -21.36 -0.90
CA ASP A 188 20.19 -22.71 -0.45
C ASP A 188 19.50 -23.84 -1.24
N GLY A 189 18.81 -23.50 -2.33
CA GLY A 189 18.27 -24.44 -3.30
C GLY A 189 16.77 -24.69 -3.17
N ASN A 190 16.23 -25.46 -4.11
CA ASN A 190 14.78 -25.67 -4.28
C ASN A 190 14.06 -26.11 -2.99
N GLY A 191 13.20 -25.25 -2.45
CA GLY A 191 12.40 -25.53 -1.27
C GLY A 191 13.00 -25.04 0.05
N ALA A 192 14.07 -24.23 -0.01
CA ALA A 192 14.62 -23.51 1.14
C ALA A 192 13.77 -22.29 1.54
N MET A 193 13.06 -21.68 0.59
CA MET A 193 12.03 -20.65 0.81
C MET A 193 10.61 -21.20 0.68
N ASP A 194 9.65 -20.49 1.27
CA ASP A 194 8.21 -20.68 1.11
C ASP A 194 7.54 -19.33 1.45
N ALA A 195 7.53 -18.44 0.46
CA ALA A 195 7.09 -17.06 0.63
C ALA A 195 6.08 -16.64 -0.45
N ILE A 196 5.16 -15.74 -0.10
CA ILE A 196 4.31 -15.07 -1.07
C ILE A 196 5.18 -14.08 -1.83
N ASN A 197 5.28 -14.24 -3.14
CA ASN A 197 5.77 -13.20 -4.04
C ASN A 197 4.58 -12.44 -4.65
N PHE A 198 4.70 -11.12 -4.75
CA PHE A 198 3.71 -10.30 -5.43
C PHE A 198 4.34 -9.22 -6.31
N GLY A 199 4.35 -9.46 -7.62
CA GLY A 199 4.91 -8.52 -8.58
C GLY A 199 4.49 -8.83 -10.02
N THR A 200 5.21 -8.25 -10.98
CA THR A 200 4.95 -8.39 -12.43
C THR A 200 5.95 -9.31 -13.12
N GLU A 201 6.72 -10.06 -12.34
CA GLU A 201 7.71 -11.04 -12.76
C GLU A 201 7.06 -12.29 -13.37
N CYS A 202 7.19 -12.46 -14.69
CA CYS A 202 6.69 -13.64 -15.40
C CYS A 202 7.83 -14.64 -15.69
N TRP A 203 8.41 -15.24 -14.64
CA TRP A 203 9.65 -16.04 -14.75
C TRP A 203 9.58 -17.22 -15.72
N PHE A 204 8.43 -17.87 -15.82
CA PHE A 204 8.26 -19.05 -16.67
C PHE A 204 7.48 -18.79 -17.96
N GLY A 205 7.13 -17.52 -18.23
CA GLY A 205 6.31 -17.14 -19.38
C GLY A 205 4.84 -17.56 -19.26
N GLY A 206 4.03 -17.16 -20.26
CA GLY A 206 2.62 -17.52 -20.37
C GLY A 206 1.66 -16.76 -19.45
N CYS A 207 2.12 -15.82 -18.62
CA CYS A 207 1.29 -15.18 -17.59
C CYS A 207 0.07 -14.43 -18.14
N SER A 208 -0.99 -14.40 -17.32
CA SER A 208 -2.25 -13.75 -17.68
C SER A 208 -2.18 -12.23 -17.48
N GLY A 209 -2.32 -11.46 -18.56
CA GLY A 209 -2.27 -10.00 -18.50
C GLY A 209 -0.87 -9.45 -18.22
N THR A 210 -0.79 -8.29 -17.57
CA THR A 210 0.47 -7.59 -17.24
C THR A 210 0.84 -7.68 -15.76
N GLY A 211 0.10 -8.48 -14.99
CA GLY A 211 0.23 -8.57 -13.54
C GLY A 211 -0.37 -7.37 -12.80
N PRO A 212 -0.06 -7.22 -11.50
CA PRO A 212 0.76 -8.14 -10.70
C PRO A 212 0.04 -9.47 -10.39
N TRP A 213 0.80 -10.48 -9.97
CA TRP A 213 0.27 -11.82 -9.66
C TRP A 213 0.66 -12.27 -8.26
N VAL A 214 -0.18 -13.12 -7.66
CA VAL A 214 0.17 -13.88 -6.46
C VAL A 214 0.96 -15.12 -6.89
N GLN A 215 2.20 -15.24 -6.42
CA GLN A 215 3.12 -16.32 -6.71
C GLN A 215 3.70 -16.89 -5.42
N ALA A 216 4.27 -18.09 -5.49
CA ALA A 216 5.10 -18.65 -4.43
C ALA A 216 6.56 -18.56 -4.82
N ASP A 217 7.37 -17.84 -4.04
CA ASP A 217 8.82 -18.04 -4.06
C ASP A 217 9.16 -19.27 -3.22
N LEU A 218 9.64 -20.31 -3.90
CA LEU A 218 10.08 -21.56 -3.28
C LEU A 218 11.60 -21.74 -3.39
N GLU A 219 12.34 -20.67 -3.66
CA GLU A 219 13.77 -20.64 -4.02
C GLU A 219 14.04 -21.25 -5.41
N ASN A 220 14.85 -20.57 -6.23
CA ASN A 220 15.05 -20.87 -7.66
C ASN A 220 13.77 -20.88 -8.52
N GLY A 221 12.70 -20.19 -8.09
CA GLY A 221 11.51 -20.04 -8.92
C GLY A 221 10.33 -19.34 -8.28
N LEU A 222 9.69 -18.45 -9.06
CA LEU A 222 8.42 -17.80 -8.71
C LEU A 222 7.23 -18.53 -9.37
N PHE A 223 6.55 -19.37 -8.59
CA PHE A 223 5.54 -20.29 -9.09
C PHE A 223 4.13 -19.72 -9.02
N ALA A 224 3.44 -19.66 -10.16
CA ALA A 224 1.99 -19.37 -10.22
C ALA A 224 1.12 -20.63 -10.03
N GLY A 225 1.74 -21.79 -9.79
CA GLY A 225 1.12 -23.10 -9.60
C GLY A 225 2.18 -24.20 -9.46
N GLY A 226 1.78 -25.47 -9.46
CA GLY A 226 2.67 -26.60 -9.11
C GLY A 226 3.66 -27.04 -10.18
N SER A 227 4.08 -26.16 -11.10
CA SER A 227 5.13 -26.47 -12.08
C SER A 227 5.67 -25.19 -12.73
N LYS A 228 6.72 -25.33 -13.54
CA LYS A 228 7.22 -24.26 -14.42
C LYS A 228 6.34 -24.04 -15.66
N ALA A 229 5.30 -24.83 -15.86
CA ALA A 229 4.31 -24.54 -16.90
C ALA A 229 3.32 -23.48 -16.40
N TRP A 230 2.85 -22.64 -17.32
CA TRP A 230 1.87 -21.60 -16.99
C TRP A 230 0.60 -22.20 -16.38
N ASN A 231 0.14 -21.60 -15.28
CA ASN A 231 -1.16 -21.89 -14.68
C ASN A 231 -2.24 -21.06 -15.38
N PRO A 232 -3.16 -21.67 -16.16
CA PRO A 232 -4.20 -20.92 -16.87
C PRO A 232 -5.21 -20.21 -15.97
N ASN A 233 -5.27 -20.60 -14.68
CA ASN A 233 -6.12 -19.95 -13.68
C ASN A 233 -5.42 -18.81 -12.93
N GLN A 234 -4.18 -18.45 -13.30
CA GLN A 234 -3.51 -17.27 -12.78
C GLN A 234 -4.29 -16.01 -13.19
N VAL A 235 -4.52 -15.11 -12.23
CA VAL A 235 -5.29 -13.87 -12.45
C VAL A 235 -4.46 -12.68 -11.96
N ALA A 236 -4.36 -11.64 -12.78
CA ALA A 236 -3.76 -10.37 -12.38
C ALA A 236 -4.59 -9.70 -11.28
N GLN A 237 -3.93 -9.28 -10.20
CA GLN A 237 -4.56 -8.66 -9.02
C GLN A 237 -4.26 -7.16 -8.98
N THR A 238 -5.10 -6.34 -9.63
CA THR A 238 -4.82 -4.90 -9.86
C THR A 238 -5.58 -3.97 -8.91
N SER A 239 -6.23 -4.51 -7.86
CA SER A 239 -6.96 -3.70 -6.89
C SER A 239 -6.00 -2.85 -6.03
N PRO A 240 -6.39 -1.66 -5.55
CA PRO A 240 -5.53 -0.86 -4.67
C PRO A 240 -5.08 -1.60 -3.41
N PHE A 241 -5.94 -2.48 -2.90
CA PHE A 241 -5.63 -3.41 -1.81
C PHE A 241 -5.93 -4.84 -2.27
N VAL A 242 -4.93 -5.71 -2.18
CA VAL A 242 -4.99 -7.11 -2.58
C VAL A 242 -4.66 -7.97 -1.37
N THR A 243 -5.50 -8.97 -1.09
CA THR A 243 -5.09 -10.06 -0.21
C THR A 243 -4.44 -11.13 -1.06
N ALA A 244 -3.22 -11.53 -0.70
CA ALA A 244 -2.48 -12.63 -1.29
C ALA A 244 -2.28 -13.71 -0.22
N MET A 245 -2.42 -14.99 -0.59
CA MET A 245 -2.23 -16.11 0.34
C MET A 245 -1.49 -17.27 -0.33
N LEU A 246 -0.55 -17.85 0.43
CA LEU A 246 0.12 -19.11 0.13
C LEU A 246 -0.09 -20.06 1.31
N LYS A 247 -0.34 -21.33 1.00
CA LYS A 247 -0.25 -22.40 2.00
C LYS A 247 0.38 -23.63 1.41
N ASN A 248 1.23 -24.28 2.20
CA ASN A 248 2.11 -25.33 1.74
C ASN A 248 2.21 -26.42 2.81
N SER A 249 1.96 -27.66 2.41
CA SER A 249 2.04 -28.83 3.29
C SER A 249 3.48 -29.26 3.57
N GLY A 250 4.46 -28.68 2.87
CA GLY A 250 5.88 -29.04 2.91
C GLY A 250 6.22 -30.35 2.21
N THR A 251 5.22 -31.09 1.71
CA THR A 251 5.41 -32.41 1.11
C THR A 251 4.54 -32.62 -0.13
N THR A 252 3.22 -32.62 -0.01
CA THR A 252 2.38 -33.12 -1.10
C THR A 252 1.72 -32.00 -1.91
N GLN A 253 1.29 -30.94 -1.25
CA GLN A 253 0.44 -29.91 -1.85
C GLN A 253 0.76 -28.48 -1.41
N MET A 254 0.42 -27.53 -2.29
CA MET A 254 0.36 -26.09 -2.03
C MET A 254 -0.93 -25.50 -2.63
N ALA A 255 -1.31 -24.30 -2.19
CA ALA A 255 -2.38 -23.52 -2.80
C ALA A 255 -2.02 -22.03 -2.84
N LEU A 256 -2.50 -21.37 -3.90
CA LEU A 256 -2.39 -19.92 -4.09
C LEU A 256 -3.79 -19.33 -4.18
N GLN A 257 -4.03 -18.29 -3.39
CA GLN A 257 -5.33 -17.63 -3.33
C GLN A 257 -5.14 -16.11 -3.31
N GLY A 258 -6.16 -15.38 -3.75
CA GLY A 258 -6.16 -13.93 -3.65
C GLY A 258 -7.53 -13.30 -3.84
N ALA A 259 -7.60 -12.03 -3.46
CA ALA A 259 -8.83 -11.24 -3.48
C ALA A 259 -8.52 -9.75 -3.59
N ASN A 260 -9.50 -8.96 -4.04
CA ASN A 260 -9.57 -7.57 -3.61
C ASN A 260 -9.80 -7.56 -2.09
N ALA A 261 -8.90 -6.96 -1.33
CA ALA A 261 -8.96 -6.93 0.14
C ALA A 261 -10.21 -6.22 0.68
N GLN A 262 -10.91 -5.44 -0.15
CA GLN A 262 -12.17 -4.76 0.19
C GLN A 262 -13.41 -5.61 -0.11
N SER A 263 -13.25 -6.84 -0.60
CA SER A 263 -14.33 -7.78 -0.92
C SER A 263 -14.20 -9.07 -0.12
N GLY A 264 -15.29 -9.63 0.38
CA GLY A 264 -15.25 -10.89 1.15
C GLY A 264 -14.93 -12.15 0.31
N SER A 265 -14.91 -12.06 -1.02
CA SER A 265 -14.72 -13.22 -1.89
C SER A 265 -13.25 -13.53 -2.14
N LEU A 266 -12.80 -14.68 -1.65
CA LEU A 266 -11.45 -15.22 -1.90
C LEU A 266 -11.44 -16.17 -3.10
N THR A 267 -10.55 -15.94 -4.05
CA THR A 267 -10.39 -16.79 -5.24
C THR A 267 -9.20 -17.72 -5.08
N LYS A 268 -9.38 -19.01 -5.34
CA LYS A 268 -8.27 -19.98 -5.40
C LYS A 268 -7.79 -20.14 -6.84
N PHE A 269 -6.60 -19.64 -7.12
CA PHE A 269 -5.97 -19.73 -8.45
C PHE A 269 -5.27 -21.08 -8.64
N TYR A 270 -4.78 -21.67 -7.56
CA TYR A 270 -4.11 -22.96 -7.58
C TYR A 270 -4.38 -23.75 -6.30
N GLY A 271 -4.55 -25.06 -6.45
CA GLY A 271 -4.53 -26.02 -5.36
C GLY A 271 -4.12 -27.39 -5.92
N GLY A 272 -2.97 -27.89 -5.51
CA GLY A 272 -2.42 -29.12 -6.10
C GLY A 272 -1.00 -29.41 -5.63
N ALA A 273 -0.32 -30.28 -6.36
CA ALA A 273 1.02 -30.76 -6.00
C ALA A 273 2.09 -29.67 -5.97
N LEU A 274 3.10 -29.84 -5.12
CA LEU A 274 4.33 -29.03 -5.20
C LEU A 274 5.04 -29.23 -6.55
N PRO A 275 5.80 -28.24 -7.04
CA PRO A 275 6.63 -28.41 -8.22
C PRO A 275 7.62 -29.57 -8.08
N SER A 276 7.93 -30.23 -9.20
CA SER A 276 8.90 -31.32 -9.23
C SER A 276 10.27 -30.85 -8.73
N GLY A 277 10.85 -31.56 -7.75
CA GLY A 277 12.11 -31.20 -7.10
C GLY A 277 12.00 -30.32 -5.85
N TYR A 278 10.78 -30.01 -5.40
CA TYR A 278 10.49 -29.20 -4.21
C TYR A 278 9.80 -29.99 -3.08
N ASN A 279 9.68 -31.32 -3.25
CA ASN A 279 9.12 -32.23 -2.24
C ASN A 279 10.18 -33.26 -1.79
N PRO A 280 10.49 -33.36 -0.50
CA PRO A 280 10.03 -32.48 0.58
C PRO A 280 10.67 -31.08 0.51
N MET A 281 9.96 -30.08 1.03
CA MET A 281 10.54 -28.76 1.31
C MET A 281 11.60 -28.88 2.41
N HIS A 282 12.52 -27.92 2.47
CA HIS A 282 13.57 -27.84 3.49
C HIS A 282 13.75 -26.41 4.01
N LYS A 283 12.64 -25.79 4.36
CA LYS A 283 12.54 -24.43 4.88
C LYS A 283 13.41 -24.17 6.10
N GLN A 284 13.87 -22.93 6.25
CA GLN A 284 14.80 -22.59 7.34
C GLN A 284 14.17 -21.77 8.47
N GLY A 285 13.02 -21.14 8.23
CA GLY A 285 12.21 -20.52 9.26
C GLY A 285 12.63 -19.10 9.65
N ALA A 286 13.46 -18.42 8.86
CA ALA A 286 13.57 -16.97 8.93
C ALA A 286 12.39 -16.31 8.21
N ILE A 287 12.22 -15.00 8.38
CA ILE A 287 11.13 -14.23 7.77
C ILE A 287 11.71 -13.08 6.94
N ILE A 288 11.27 -12.97 5.69
CA ILE A 288 11.62 -11.86 4.80
C ILE A 288 10.41 -10.97 4.52
N LEU A 289 10.67 -9.70 4.24
CA LEU A 289 9.68 -8.77 3.67
C LEU A 289 10.34 -7.77 2.71
N GLY A 290 9.85 -7.75 1.47
CA GLY A 290 10.25 -6.76 0.46
C GLY A 290 11.51 -7.09 -0.34
N SER A 291 11.95 -8.33 -0.27
CA SER A 291 13.10 -8.83 -1.02
C SER A 291 13.08 -10.36 -1.13
N GLY A 292 13.85 -10.94 -2.06
CA GLY A 292 14.13 -12.38 -2.07
C GLY A 292 15.11 -12.79 -0.96
N GLY A 293 15.29 -14.09 -0.75
CA GLY A 293 16.14 -14.63 0.33
C GLY A 293 17.63 -14.28 0.22
N ASP A 294 18.13 -14.04 -0.99
CA ASP A 294 19.56 -13.80 -1.27
C ASP A 294 19.92 -12.31 -1.52
N CYS A 295 18.94 -11.40 -1.48
CA CYS A 295 19.07 -10.02 -1.93
C CYS A 295 20.20 -9.24 -1.21
N CYS A 296 20.39 -9.51 0.08
CA CYS A 296 21.31 -8.75 0.92
C CYS A 296 22.76 -9.17 0.73
N GLN A 297 23.03 -10.37 0.22
CA GLN A 297 24.39 -10.75 -0.17
C GLN A 297 24.82 -10.11 -1.48
N THR A 298 23.87 -9.93 -2.39
CA THR A 298 24.14 -9.36 -3.71
C THR A 298 24.05 -7.83 -3.72
N ASN A 299 23.60 -7.22 -2.61
CA ASN A 299 23.24 -5.80 -2.52
C ASN A 299 22.25 -5.39 -3.63
N ARG A 300 21.39 -6.32 -4.01
CA ARG A 300 20.46 -6.16 -5.11
C ARG A 300 19.05 -6.51 -4.63
N ASN A 301 18.37 -5.49 -4.15
CA ASN A 301 16.96 -5.53 -3.88
C ASN A 301 16.27 -4.59 -4.87
N ASP A 302 15.82 -5.15 -5.99
CA ASP A 302 15.23 -4.38 -7.08
C ASP A 302 13.70 -4.26 -6.94
N SER A 303 13.10 -4.94 -5.96
CA SER A 303 11.65 -5.04 -5.83
C SER A 303 10.99 -3.76 -5.31
N ALA A 304 9.71 -3.58 -5.65
CA ALA A 304 8.89 -2.51 -5.11
C ALA A 304 7.51 -3.05 -4.76
N GLY A 305 6.99 -2.62 -3.62
CA GLY A 305 5.68 -3.05 -3.14
C GLY A 305 5.20 -2.26 -1.93
N THR A 306 3.94 -2.41 -1.57
CA THR A 306 3.40 -1.84 -0.32
C THR A 306 2.88 -2.97 0.55
N PHE A 307 3.35 -3.06 1.80
CA PHE A 307 2.84 -4.00 2.79
C PHE A 307 1.94 -3.26 3.80
N TYR A 308 0.73 -3.79 4.03
CA TYR A 308 -0.22 -3.23 4.99
C TYR A 308 -0.31 -4.08 6.27
N GLU A 309 -0.50 -5.39 6.10
CA GLU A 309 -0.56 -6.40 7.15
C GLU A 309 -0.28 -7.80 6.60
N GLY A 310 0.13 -8.74 7.45
CA GLY A 310 0.34 -10.13 7.08
C GLY A 310 0.67 -11.00 8.28
N ALA A 311 0.46 -12.31 8.14
CA ALA A 311 0.79 -13.29 9.17
C ALA A 311 1.28 -14.59 8.56
N MET A 312 2.10 -15.32 9.31
CA MET A 312 2.51 -16.69 9.04
C MET A 312 1.94 -17.59 10.12
N VAL A 313 1.53 -18.80 9.75
CA VAL A 313 0.87 -19.75 10.65
C VAL A 313 1.52 -21.13 10.61
N LYS A 314 1.45 -21.83 11.74
CA LYS A 314 1.87 -23.23 11.82
C LYS A 314 0.72 -24.15 11.41
N GLY A 315 0.96 -25.06 10.48
CA GLY A 315 -0.06 -25.96 9.92
C GLY A 315 -0.55 -25.51 8.55
N TYR A 316 -1.37 -26.35 7.90
CA TYR A 316 -1.96 -26.07 6.58
C TYR A 316 -3.39 -25.54 6.77
N PRO A 317 -3.67 -24.23 6.59
CA PRO A 317 -4.98 -23.67 6.85
C PRO A 317 -6.07 -24.28 5.98
N SER A 318 -7.25 -24.49 6.57
CA SER A 318 -8.43 -24.90 5.81
C SER A 318 -8.90 -23.75 4.92
N ASP A 319 -9.53 -24.06 3.78
CA ASP A 319 -10.13 -23.03 2.91
C ASP A 319 -11.18 -22.18 3.65
N ALA A 320 -11.89 -22.77 4.61
CA ALA A 320 -12.86 -22.06 5.44
C ALA A 320 -12.18 -21.06 6.38
N THR A 321 -11.02 -21.41 6.93
CA THR A 321 -10.20 -20.50 7.75
C THR A 321 -9.73 -19.33 6.92
N ASP A 322 -9.18 -19.57 5.72
CA ASP A 322 -8.71 -18.51 4.83
C ASP A 322 -9.84 -17.60 4.36
N ALA A 323 -11.01 -18.16 4.06
CA ALA A 323 -12.20 -17.38 3.71
C ALA A 323 -12.70 -16.51 4.87
N ALA A 324 -12.62 -17.00 6.12
CA ALA A 324 -12.97 -16.22 7.30
C ALA A 324 -11.95 -15.08 7.56
N VAL A 325 -10.66 -15.33 7.33
CA VAL A 325 -9.62 -14.29 7.37
C VAL A 325 -9.88 -13.25 6.28
N GLN A 326 -10.22 -13.64 5.05
CA GLN A 326 -10.58 -12.69 4.00
C GLN A 326 -11.81 -11.85 4.37
N ALA A 327 -12.84 -12.45 4.95
CA ALA A 327 -14.01 -11.73 5.40
C ALA A 327 -13.67 -10.70 6.49
N ASN A 328 -12.73 -11.03 7.39
CA ASN A 328 -12.21 -10.09 8.39
C ASN A 328 -11.44 -8.93 7.74
N ILE A 329 -10.58 -9.20 6.75
CA ILE A 329 -9.83 -8.18 6.01
C ILE A 329 -10.79 -7.23 5.29
N ALA A 330 -11.80 -7.76 4.60
CA ALA A 330 -12.83 -6.94 3.95
C ALA A 330 -13.60 -6.06 4.93
N ALA A 331 -13.92 -6.60 6.12
CA ALA A 331 -14.58 -5.86 7.17
C ALA A 331 -13.70 -4.78 7.82
N ALA A 332 -12.37 -4.87 7.69
CA ALA A 332 -11.44 -3.87 8.20
C ALA A 332 -11.64 -2.50 7.52
N GLY A 333 -12.20 -2.47 6.30
CA GLY A 333 -12.52 -1.23 5.61
C GLY A 333 -11.29 -0.45 5.17
N TYR A 334 -10.30 -1.13 4.57
CA TYR A 334 -9.22 -0.47 3.85
C TYR A 334 -9.82 0.43 2.77
N ALA A 335 -9.44 1.70 2.76
CA ALA A 335 -9.78 2.63 1.70
C ALA A 335 -8.60 3.56 1.46
N THR A 336 -8.32 3.83 0.18
CA THR A 336 -7.23 4.72 -0.20
C THR A 336 -7.47 6.06 0.47
N GLY A 337 -6.50 6.46 1.29
CA GLY A 337 -6.53 7.75 1.94
C GLY A 337 -6.23 8.77 0.86
N THR A 338 -7.23 9.53 0.46
CA THR A 338 -6.95 10.80 -0.18
C THR A 338 -7.20 11.89 0.85
N PRO A 339 -6.32 12.89 0.99
CA PRO A 339 -6.65 14.13 1.70
C PRO A 339 -7.76 14.91 1.00
N PHE A 340 -8.30 14.38 -0.10
CA PHE A 340 -9.25 15.01 -0.98
C PHE A 340 -10.70 14.60 -0.67
N THR A 341 -11.08 14.67 0.59
CA THR A 341 -12.49 14.55 0.98
C THR A 341 -13.22 15.86 0.66
N ALA A 342 -14.43 15.76 0.11
CA ALA A 342 -15.25 16.94 -0.20
C ALA A 342 -15.42 17.85 1.04
N GLY A 343 -15.08 19.14 0.87
CA GLY A 343 -15.10 20.17 1.92
C GLY A 343 -13.79 20.33 2.69
N ALA A 344 -12.85 19.37 2.60
CA ALA A 344 -11.54 19.54 3.21
C ALA A 344 -10.73 20.65 2.51
N LYS A 345 -9.88 21.31 3.28
CA LYS A 345 -8.89 22.25 2.77
C LYS A 345 -7.53 21.56 2.63
N VAL A 346 -6.81 21.88 1.57
CA VAL A 346 -5.47 21.34 1.30
C VAL A 346 -4.57 22.41 0.67
N SER A 347 -3.26 22.28 0.84
CA SER A 347 -2.26 22.99 0.03
C SER A 347 -1.46 21.99 -0.80
N LEU A 348 -1.13 22.33 -2.04
CA LEU A 348 -0.39 21.43 -2.94
C LEU A 348 1.06 21.89 -3.02
N GLN A 349 1.97 21.16 -2.37
CA GLN A 349 3.40 21.48 -2.32
C GLN A 349 4.13 20.82 -3.49
N ALA A 350 4.99 21.56 -4.18
CA ALA A 350 5.83 21.02 -5.24
C ALA A 350 6.87 20.04 -4.66
N THR A 351 7.17 18.98 -5.42
CA THR A 351 8.17 17.97 -5.00
C THR A 351 9.51 18.09 -5.71
N THR A 352 9.61 18.96 -6.72
CA THR A 352 10.84 19.14 -7.49
C THR A 352 11.93 19.76 -6.63
N SER A 353 13.16 19.25 -6.74
CA SER A 353 14.30 19.64 -5.90
C SER A 353 14.62 21.14 -5.88
N CYS A 354 14.26 21.89 -6.92
CA CYS A 354 14.47 23.34 -6.97
C CYS A 354 13.49 24.14 -6.10
N CYS A 355 12.33 23.59 -5.77
CA CYS A 355 11.19 24.35 -5.26
C CYS A 355 10.36 23.55 -4.23
N THR A 356 10.99 22.70 -3.42
CA THR A 356 10.29 21.89 -2.41
C THR A 356 9.62 22.70 -1.30
N ASN A 357 9.82 24.02 -1.23
CA ASN A 357 9.12 24.91 -0.31
C ASN A 357 7.97 25.68 -0.99
N ASP A 358 7.73 25.43 -2.27
CA ASP A 358 6.76 26.18 -3.06
C ASP A 358 5.43 25.43 -3.15
N TYR A 359 4.34 26.20 -3.18
CA TYR A 359 2.98 25.69 -3.20
C TYR A 359 2.24 26.21 -4.42
N LEU A 360 1.34 25.40 -4.97
CA LEU A 360 0.41 25.82 -6.00
C LEU A 360 -0.51 26.90 -5.44
N GLN A 361 -0.43 28.10 -6.00
CA GLN A 361 -1.20 29.26 -5.58
C GLN A 361 -1.72 30.03 -6.80
N HIS A 362 -2.85 30.70 -6.64
CA HIS A 362 -3.27 31.69 -7.63
C HIS A 362 -2.57 33.03 -7.37
N ASP A 363 -2.31 33.79 -8.43
CA ASP A 363 -1.73 35.13 -8.31
C ASP A 363 -2.85 36.16 -8.06
N THR A 364 -2.68 37.04 -7.08
CA THR A 364 -3.62 38.13 -6.80
C THR A 364 -3.67 39.21 -7.89
N GLY A 365 -2.63 39.30 -8.73
CA GLY A 365 -2.52 40.31 -9.78
C GLY A 365 -3.20 39.95 -11.10
N ASP A 366 -3.46 38.66 -11.36
CA ASP A 366 -4.15 38.17 -12.55
C ASP A 366 -4.97 36.91 -12.23
N ASP A 367 -5.34 36.10 -13.24
CA ASP A 367 -6.07 34.85 -13.03
C ASP A 367 -5.17 33.61 -13.11
N ARG A 368 -3.85 33.77 -13.21
CA ARG A 368 -2.92 32.66 -13.42
C ARG A 368 -2.64 31.92 -12.13
N VAL A 369 -2.24 30.68 -12.30
CA VAL A 369 -1.81 29.80 -11.22
C VAL A 369 -0.33 29.51 -11.38
N VAL A 370 0.40 29.63 -10.29
CA VAL A 370 1.86 29.56 -10.20
C VAL A 370 2.26 28.67 -9.02
N ILE A 371 3.56 28.44 -8.87
CA ILE A 371 4.14 28.00 -7.61
C ILE A 371 4.98 29.12 -6.99
N ALA A 372 4.88 29.29 -5.68
CA ALA A 372 5.76 30.19 -4.93
C ALA A 372 5.91 29.74 -3.47
N PRO A 373 6.96 30.20 -2.76
CA PRO A 373 7.20 29.79 -1.39
C PRO A 373 6.15 30.36 -0.44
N VAL A 374 5.59 29.49 0.41
CA VAL A 374 4.68 29.88 1.50
C VAL A 374 5.27 29.40 2.82
N THR A 375 5.31 30.30 3.80
CA THR A 375 5.88 30.05 5.12
C THR A 375 4.95 30.52 6.22
N ALA A 376 5.26 30.19 7.47
CA ALA A 376 4.55 30.73 8.63
C ALA A 376 4.58 32.28 8.68
N GLY A 377 5.58 32.92 8.08
CA GLY A 377 5.70 34.38 7.99
C GLY A 377 5.02 35.02 6.77
N SER A 378 4.51 34.22 5.81
CA SER A 378 3.79 34.74 4.64
C SER A 378 2.48 35.42 5.05
N SER A 379 1.98 36.31 4.19
CA SER A 379 0.75 37.06 4.46
C SER A 379 -0.46 36.12 4.54
N ALA A 380 -1.53 36.58 5.18
CA ALA A 380 -2.79 35.82 5.21
C ALA A 380 -3.34 35.58 3.78
N THR A 381 -3.08 36.51 2.86
CA THR A 381 -3.47 36.39 1.46
C THR A 381 -2.68 35.27 0.78
N ASP A 382 -1.34 35.29 0.82
CA ASP A 382 -0.53 34.23 0.18
C ASP A 382 -0.88 32.84 0.72
N LYS A 383 -1.10 32.74 2.03
CA LYS A 383 -1.54 31.51 2.68
C LYS A 383 -2.90 31.03 2.17
N ALA A 384 -3.83 31.95 1.95
CA ALA A 384 -5.14 31.61 1.43
C ALA A 384 -5.11 31.33 -0.09
N ASP A 385 -4.24 32.00 -0.84
CA ASP A 385 -4.03 31.76 -2.27
C ASP A 385 -3.46 30.37 -2.55
N ALA A 386 -2.62 29.87 -1.63
CA ALA A 386 -2.09 28.52 -1.64
C ALA A 386 -3.01 27.47 -0.99
N THR A 387 -4.24 27.82 -0.61
CA THR A 387 -5.19 26.91 0.03
C THR A 387 -6.40 26.65 -0.87
N TRP A 388 -6.71 25.36 -1.06
CA TRP A 388 -7.76 24.87 -1.93
C TRP A 388 -8.79 24.09 -1.14
N ILE A 389 -10.07 24.39 -1.34
CA ILE A 389 -11.19 23.59 -0.85
C ILE A 389 -11.48 22.50 -1.88
N ILE A 390 -11.49 21.26 -1.43
CA ILE A 390 -11.77 20.11 -2.27
C ILE A 390 -13.28 19.98 -2.51
N ARG A 391 -13.67 19.91 -3.77
CA ARG A 391 -15.04 19.63 -4.20
C ARG A 391 -15.08 18.34 -5.01
N PRO A 392 -16.24 17.62 -5.02
CA PRO A 392 -16.48 16.61 -6.04
C PRO A 392 -16.25 17.21 -7.43
N GLY A 393 -15.64 16.45 -8.32
CA GLY A 393 -15.35 16.92 -9.68
C GLY A 393 -16.60 17.42 -10.37
N LEU A 394 -16.50 18.63 -10.95
CA LEU A 394 -17.64 19.29 -11.59
C LEU A 394 -18.18 18.51 -12.80
N ALA A 395 -17.33 17.76 -13.51
CA ALA A 395 -17.71 16.89 -14.62
C ALA A 395 -17.86 15.41 -14.23
N ASP A 396 -17.13 14.97 -13.19
CA ASP A 396 -17.15 13.59 -12.68
C ASP A 396 -16.97 13.59 -11.15
N GLY A 397 -18.01 13.15 -10.43
CA GLY A 397 -18.03 13.13 -8.97
C GLY A 397 -17.07 12.11 -8.32
N THR A 398 -16.46 11.22 -9.11
CA THR A 398 -15.38 10.32 -8.65
C THR A 398 -14.00 10.99 -8.69
N CYS A 399 -13.88 12.13 -9.37
CA CYS A 399 -12.70 12.98 -9.43
C CYS A 399 -12.91 14.24 -8.56
N LEU A 400 -12.01 15.22 -8.68
CA LEU A 400 -11.97 16.40 -7.82
C LEU A 400 -12.02 17.70 -8.63
N SER A 401 -12.51 18.75 -8.00
CA SER A 401 -12.33 20.14 -8.42
C SER A 401 -11.78 20.95 -7.24
N PHE A 402 -10.84 21.85 -7.50
CA PHE A 402 -10.20 22.69 -6.47
C PHE A 402 -10.84 24.07 -6.48
N GLU A 403 -11.63 24.40 -5.45
CA GLU A 403 -12.16 25.74 -5.23
C GLU A 403 -11.16 26.56 -4.41
N SER A 404 -11.00 27.85 -4.71
CA SER A 404 -10.14 28.73 -3.90
C SER A 404 -10.70 28.95 -2.49
N ALA A 405 -9.83 28.95 -1.48
CA ALA A 405 -10.24 29.23 -0.10
C ALA A 405 -10.59 30.69 0.17
N ASN A 406 -10.10 31.64 -0.64
CA ASN A 406 -10.37 33.07 -0.50
C ASN A 406 -11.12 33.70 -1.68
N ALA A 407 -11.45 32.94 -2.72
CA ALA A 407 -12.31 33.36 -3.82
C ALA A 407 -13.44 32.33 -4.04
N ALA A 408 -14.46 32.40 -3.18
CA ALA A 408 -15.59 31.47 -3.22
C ALA A 408 -16.27 31.46 -4.59
N GLY A 409 -16.61 30.26 -5.09
CA GLY A 409 -17.18 30.05 -6.40
C GLY A 409 -16.16 30.03 -7.55
N SER A 410 -14.88 30.31 -7.29
CA SER A 410 -13.81 30.24 -8.28
C SER A 410 -13.01 28.95 -8.16
N TYR A 411 -12.70 28.33 -9.30
CA TYR A 411 -12.07 27.03 -9.37
C TYR A 411 -10.79 27.08 -10.20
N LEU A 412 -9.84 26.23 -9.82
CA LEU A 412 -8.73 25.87 -10.67
C LEU A 412 -9.27 25.18 -11.93
N ARG A 413 -8.93 25.72 -13.10
CA ARG A 413 -9.23 25.10 -14.39
C ARG A 413 -8.10 25.32 -15.37
N HIS A 414 -7.96 24.45 -16.36
CA HIS A 414 -7.07 24.74 -17.47
C HIS A 414 -7.77 25.58 -18.55
N TYR A 415 -7.00 26.35 -19.33
CA TYR A 415 -7.42 26.96 -20.58
C TYR A 415 -6.20 27.17 -21.45
N ALA A 416 -6.27 26.73 -22.72
CA ALA A 416 -5.10 26.60 -23.57
C ALA A 416 -3.93 25.87 -22.86
N PHE A 417 -4.26 24.89 -22.03
CA PHE A 417 -3.36 24.10 -21.17
C PHE A 417 -2.68 24.84 -20.02
N GLN A 418 -2.83 26.15 -19.86
CA GLN A 418 -2.37 26.87 -18.68
C GLN A 418 -3.43 26.81 -17.57
N LEU A 419 -3.02 26.75 -16.30
CA LEU A 419 -3.96 26.77 -15.17
C LEU A 419 -4.31 28.20 -14.76
N HIS A 420 -5.60 28.41 -14.55
CA HIS A 420 -6.21 29.66 -14.15
C HIS A 420 -7.17 29.45 -12.98
N LEU A 421 -7.35 30.48 -12.16
CA LEU A 421 -8.44 30.57 -11.18
C LEU A 421 -9.56 31.41 -11.77
N THR A 422 -10.73 30.81 -12.01
CA THR A 422 -11.87 31.59 -12.54
C THR A 422 -13.21 31.19 -11.94
N PRO A 423 -14.19 32.11 -11.88
CA PRO A 423 -15.55 31.80 -11.42
C PRO A 423 -16.20 30.71 -12.25
N LYS A 424 -16.89 29.77 -11.59
CA LYS A 424 -17.70 28.76 -12.26
C LYS A 424 -18.81 29.42 -13.08
N ASP A 425 -18.84 29.13 -14.39
CA ASP A 425 -19.83 29.68 -15.33
C ASP A 425 -21.03 28.75 -15.60
N GLY A 426 -21.02 27.54 -15.03
CA GLY A 426 -22.08 26.55 -15.18
C GLY A 426 -22.05 25.74 -16.48
N THR A 427 -21.08 25.97 -17.36
CA THR A 427 -20.94 25.24 -18.62
C THR A 427 -20.30 23.86 -18.41
N ALA A 428 -20.62 22.92 -19.30
CA ALA A 428 -19.97 21.61 -19.31
C ALA A 428 -18.48 21.68 -19.65
N GLN A 429 -18.08 22.67 -20.47
CA GLN A 429 -16.68 22.91 -20.81
C GLN A 429 -15.88 23.33 -19.57
N PHE A 430 -16.38 24.31 -18.81
CA PHE A 430 -15.77 24.70 -17.54
C PHE A 430 -15.66 23.51 -16.59
N ALA A 431 -16.74 22.73 -16.46
CA ALA A 431 -16.76 21.55 -15.60
C ALA A 431 -15.66 20.55 -16.01
N ALA A 432 -15.50 20.29 -17.30
CA ALA A 432 -14.46 19.41 -17.83
C ALA A 432 -13.04 19.98 -17.60
N ASP A 433 -12.86 21.29 -17.80
CA ASP A 433 -11.57 21.96 -17.64
C ASP A 433 -11.13 22.10 -16.16
N ALA A 434 -12.09 22.06 -15.24
CA ALA A 434 -11.91 22.20 -13.79
C ALA A 434 -11.93 20.85 -13.03
N THR A 435 -11.97 19.71 -13.73
CA THR A 435 -12.05 18.38 -13.09
C THR A 435 -10.74 17.61 -13.29
N PHE A 436 -10.16 17.17 -12.17
CA PHE A 436 -8.90 16.44 -12.12
C PHE A 436 -9.03 15.18 -11.29
N CYS A 437 -8.54 14.06 -11.82
CA CYS A 437 -8.59 12.76 -11.19
C CYS A 437 -7.24 12.52 -10.48
N PRO A 438 -7.23 12.41 -9.13
CA PRO A 438 -6.01 12.14 -8.39
C PRO A 438 -5.49 10.74 -8.72
N GLN A 439 -4.20 10.65 -8.98
CA GLN A 439 -3.45 9.42 -9.22
C GLN A 439 -2.29 9.35 -8.22
N PRO A 440 -1.74 8.16 -7.94
CA PRO A 440 -0.42 8.05 -7.33
C PRO A 440 0.57 8.95 -8.07
N GLY A 441 1.40 9.70 -7.33
CA GLY A 441 2.28 10.68 -7.95
C GLY A 441 3.23 10.04 -8.95
N ASN A 442 3.40 10.70 -10.10
CA ASN A 442 4.20 10.19 -11.21
C ASN A 442 5.66 9.94 -10.82
N SER A 443 6.19 10.59 -9.77
CA SER A 443 7.54 10.34 -9.23
C SER A 443 7.64 9.12 -8.30
N GLY A 444 6.52 8.52 -7.89
CA GLY A 444 6.46 7.46 -6.88
C GLY A 444 6.30 7.95 -5.44
N THR A 445 5.90 9.22 -5.24
CA THR A 445 5.47 9.79 -3.95
C THR A 445 4.31 10.75 -4.17
N GLY A 446 3.52 11.07 -3.13
CA GLY A 446 2.46 12.09 -3.24
C GLY A 446 1.41 11.78 -4.29
N TYR A 447 0.90 12.82 -4.97
CA TYR A 447 -0.21 12.74 -5.91
C TYR A 447 0.08 13.47 -7.23
N SER A 448 -0.47 12.94 -8.31
CA SER A 448 -0.53 13.62 -9.62
C SER A 448 -1.99 13.78 -10.02
N PHE A 449 -2.34 14.94 -10.58
CA PHE A 449 -3.74 15.28 -10.88
C PHE A 449 -3.97 15.27 -12.39
N GLN A 450 -4.53 14.17 -12.88
CA GLN A 450 -4.81 13.95 -14.29
C GLN A 450 -6.03 14.78 -14.72
N SER A 451 -5.96 15.49 -15.85
CA SER A 451 -7.13 16.17 -16.41
C SER A 451 -8.15 15.15 -16.92
N VAL A 452 -9.44 15.33 -16.58
CA VAL A 452 -10.49 14.40 -17.03
C VAL A 452 -10.71 14.46 -18.55
N ASN A 453 -10.59 15.65 -19.15
CA ASN A 453 -10.82 15.86 -20.59
C ASN A 453 -9.53 15.83 -21.43
N TYR A 454 -8.36 15.79 -20.78
CA TYR A 454 -7.07 15.49 -21.42
C TYR A 454 -6.31 14.41 -20.63
N PRO A 455 -6.68 13.12 -20.76
CA PRO A 455 -6.14 12.04 -19.91
C PRO A 455 -4.62 11.82 -20.02
N ALA A 456 -3.96 12.32 -21.08
CA ALA A 456 -2.50 12.26 -21.18
C ALA A 456 -1.79 13.39 -20.40
N LYS A 457 -2.53 14.33 -19.79
CA LYS A 457 -2.00 15.56 -19.18
C LYS A 457 -2.33 15.66 -17.70
N TYR A 458 -1.36 16.18 -16.95
CA TYR A 458 -1.41 16.30 -15.48
C TYR A 458 -1.08 17.72 -15.06
N ILE A 459 -1.60 18.18 -13.91
CA ILE A 459 -1.18 19.43 -13.28
C ILE A 459 0.34 19.40 -13.10
N ARG A 460 1.04 20.33 -13.76
CA ARG A 460 2.50 20.44 -13.84
C ARG A 460 2.93 21.87 -13.56
N HIS A 461 3.96 22.07 -12.75
CA HIS A 461 4.68 23.36 -12.77
C HIS A 461 5.80 23.35 -13.81
N TYR A 462 5.99 24.46 -14.50
CA TYR A 462 7.07 24.67 -15.46
C TYR A 462 7.48 26.15 -15.43
N ALA A 463 8.75 26.42 -15.12
CA ALA A 463 9.25 27.78 -14.92
C ALA A 463 8.34 28.61 -13.99
N SER A 464 7.97 28.01 -12.85
CA SER A 464 7.06 28.54 -11.82
C SER A 464 5.60 28.77 -12.24
N THR A 465 5.23 28.57 -13.51
CA THR A 465 3.84 28.65 -13.98
C THR A 465 3.19 27.28 -13.99
N ALA A 466 1.90 27.19 -13.67
CA ALA A 466 1.18 25.93 -13.63
C ALA A 466 0.40 25.67 -14.95
N TYR A 467 0.47 24.43 -15.42
CA TYR A 467 -0.12 23.94 -16.67
C TYR A 467 -0.79 22.58 -16.45
N ILE A 468 -1.53 22.09 -17.44
CA ILE A 468 -1.70 20.66 -17.66
C ILE A 468 -0.73 20.21 -18.78
N ALA A 469 0.05 19.17 -18.52
CA ALA A 469 1.13 18.78 -19.41
C ALA A 469 1.31 17.26 -19.53
N SER A 470 1.72 16.81 -20.72
CA SER A 470 2.01 15.41 -21.03
C SER A 470 3.51 15.12 -20.90
N ASN A 471 3.87 13.82 -20.81
CA ASN A 471 5.27 13.39 -20.81
C ASN A 471 5.81 13.36 -22.25
N GLY A 472 6.23 14.52 -22.75
CA GLY A 472 6.49 14.75 -24.17
C GLY A 472 5.32 15.47 -24.86
N GLY A 473 5.64 16.31 -25.84
CA GLY A 473 4.67 17.10 -26.60
C GLY A 473 5.33 18.26 -27.33
N THR A 474 4.52 19.09 -27.99
CA THR A 474 4.99 20.24 -28.79
C THR A 474 5.15 21.52 -27.99
N ASN A 475 4.54 21.62 -26.80
CA ASN A 475 4.68 22.79 -25.94
C ASN A 475 5.95 22.68 -25.09
N ALA A 476 6.55 23.82 -24.74
CA ALA A 476 7.76 23.85 -23.91
C ALA A 476 7.55 23.15 -22.54
N TRP A 477 6.36 23.29 -21.95
CA TRP A 477 6.00 22.67 -20.67
C TRP A 477 5.70 21.16 -20.78
N ASP A 478 5.58 20.60 -21.99
CA ASP A 478 5.44 19.14 -22.20
C ASP A 478 6.81 18.43 -22.25
N THR A 479 7.90 19.09 -21.84
CA THR A 479 9.23 18.46 -21.78
C THR A 479 9.25 17.21 -20.89
N THR A 480 9.94 16.16 -21.34
CA THR A 480 10.12 14.92 -20.57
C THR A 480 11.07 15.11 -19.38
N SER A 481 11.93 16.12 -19.46
CA SER A 481 12.83 16.51 -18.36
C SER A 481 12.03 16.89 -17.12
N LEU A 482 12.36 16.26 -15.99
CA LEU A 482 11.68 16.44 -14.71
C LEU A 482 10.17 16.19 -14.75
N TRP A 483 9.64 15.55 -15.80
CA TRP A 483 8.20 15.37 -16.00
C TRP A 483 7.52 14.76 -14.78
N ARG A 484 8.10 13.68 -14.27
CA ARG A 484 7.61 12.95 -13.10
C ARG A 484 7.61 13.81 -11.83
N ALA A 485 8.65 14.63 -11.62
CA ALA A 485 8.77 15.47 -10.43
C ALA A 485 7.81 16.67 -10.48
N ASP A 486 7.78 17.43 -11.58
CA ASP A 486 6.97 18.66 -11.60
C ASP A 486 5.46 18.39 -11.76
N THR A 487 5.05 17.16 -12.08
CA THR A 487 3.65 16.71 -12.05
C THR A 487 3.25 16.07 -10.71
N THR A 488 4.17 15.98 -9.76
CA THR A 488 3.92 15.36 -8.45
C THR A 488 3.87 16.41 -7.35
N TRP A 489 2.83 16.30 -6.53
CA TRP A 489 2.50 17.23 -5.45
C TRP A 489 2.36 16.47 -4.13
N LEU A 490 2.84 17.05 -3.04
CA LEU A 490 2.42 16.63 -1.71
C LEU A 490 1.12 17.36 -1.36
N ALA A 491 0.15 16.62 -0.84
CA ALA A 491 -1.00 17.22 -0.20
C ALA A 491 -0.60 17.61 1.24
N ALA A 492 -0.30 18.88 1.43
CA ALA A 492 0.14 19.45 2.69
C ALA A 492 -1.03 19.97 3.53
N THR A 493 -0.75 20.22 4.81
CA THR A 493 -1.69 20.92 5.70
C THR A 493 -2.03 22.29 5.09
N PRO A 494 -3.31 22.69 5.04
CA PRO A 494 -3.70 23.97 4.47
C PRO A 494 -3.10 25.14 5.25
N TRP A 495 -2.72 26.19 4.53
CA TRP A 495 -2.15 27.39 5.13
C TRP A 495 -3.19 28.37 5.70
N SER A 496 -4.49 28.23 5.36
CA SER A 496 -5.61 29.04 5.89
C SER A 496 -6.91 28.28 6.17
#